data_AF-A0A7S1XG98-F1
#
_entry.id   AF-A0A7S1XG98-F1
#
_cell.length_a   1.000
_cell.length_b   1.000
_cell.length_c   1.000
_cell.angle_alpha   90.00
_cell.angle_beta   90.00
_cell.angle_gamma   90.00
#
_symmetry.space_group_name_H-M   'P 1'
#
loop_
_entity.id
_entity.type
_entity.pdbx_description
1 polymer ?
#
loop_
_entity_poly.entity_id
_entity_poly.type
_entity_poly.pdbx_seq_one_letter_code
_entity_poly.pdbx_strand_id
1 'polypeptide(L)'
;GVLIEPAPPNFEHLTKRRPNSTKINRAVCSQAGQMPFVGEGASAASLALLDSKRMETLSKGWSEKWRTPYSVECSPLQDMLGDLTRVDLLIIDNEGGEFDALSTIDFGKVQVRVVIIEEDRSCRRE
;
A
#
# COMPACT_ATOMS: atom_id res chain seq x y z
N GLY A 1 -3.71 1.19 -16.42
CA GLY A 1 -2.84 0.76 -15.30
C GLY A 1 -3.70 0.16 -14.21
N VAL A 2 -3.08 -0.58 -13.30
CA VAL A 2 -3.71 -1.11 -12.08
C VAL A 2 -3.33 -0.17 -10.94
N LEU A 3 -4.30 0.26 -10.15
CA LEU A 3 -4.12 1.14 -8.99
C LEU A 3 -4.58 0.40 -7.75
N ILE A 4 -3.69 0.24 -6.77
CA ILE A 4 -3.94 -0.50 -5.53
C ILE A 4 -3.96 0.51 -4.39
N GLU A 5 -5.07 0.60 -3.67
CA GLU A 5 -5.25 1.58 -2.59
C GLU A 5 -6.13 0.96 -1.48
N PRO A 6 -5.58 0.62 -0.31
CA PRO A 6 -6.32 -0.02 0.77
C PRO A 6 -7.26 0.92 1.53
N ALA A 7 -6.93 2.21 1.68
CA ALA A 7 -7.68 3.13 2.52
C ALA A 7 -9.01 3.49 1.83
N PRO A 8 -10.18 3.15 2.42
CA PRO A 8 -11.47 3.33 1.74
C PRO A 8 -11.74 4.77 1.23
N PRO A 9 -11.42 5.84 1.98
CA PRO A 9 -11.63 7.21 1.48
C PRO A 9 -10.78 7.52 0.25
N ASN A 10 -9.52 7.07 0.25
CA ASN A 10 -8.62 7.26 -0.89
C ASN A 10 -9.09 6.45 -2.09
N PHE A 11 -9.53 5.21 -1.87
CA PHE A 11 -10.05 4.34 -2.92
C PHE A 11 -11.30 4.93 -3.58
N GLU A 12 -12.19 5.56 -2.80
CA GLU A 12 -13.36 6.26 -3.34
C GLU A 12 -12.95 7.43 -4.23
N HIS A 13 -12.00 8.26 -3.77
CA HIS A 13 -11.45 9.36 -4.56
C HIS A 13 -10.75 8.86 -5.84
N LEU A 14 -9.97 7.79 -5.74
CA LEU A 14 -9.26 7.15 -6.83
C LEU A 14 -10.24 6.66 -7.90
N THR A 15 -11.34 6.02 -7.48
CA THR A 15 -12.38 5.51 -8.38
C THR A 15 -13.02 6.63 -9.20
N LYS A 16 -13.29 7.78 -8.57
CA LYS A 16 -13.86 8.97 -9.21
C LYS A 16 -12.86 9.65 -10.16
N ARG A 17 -11.60 9.80 -9.76
CA ARG A 17 -10.58 10.57 -10.51
C ARG A 17 -9.90 9.78 -11.63
N ARG A 18 -9.89 8.45 -11.56
CA ARG A 18 -9.22 7.57 -12.53
C ARG A 18 -10.21 6.54 -13.11
N PRO A 19 -11.34 6.96 -13.73
CA PRO A 19 -12.43 6.06 -14.09
C PRO A 19 -11.98 4.89 -15.00
N ASN A 20 -11.04 5.13 -15.91
CA ASN A 20 -10.59 4.16 -16.91
C ASN A 20 -9.42 3.25 -16.47
N SER A 21 -9.08 3.24 -15.18
CA SER A 21 -8.07 2.32 -14.62
C SER A 21 -8.72 1.17 -13.88
N THR A 22 -8.06 0.01 -13.86
CA THR A 22 -8.40 -1.07 -12.93
C THR A 22 -8.01 -0.63 -11.52
N LYS A 23 -8.91 -0.78 -10.55
CA LYS A 23 -8.62 -0.44 -9.15
C LYS A 23 -8.85 -1.63 -8.25
N ILE A 24 -8.01 -1.78 -7.24
CA ILE A 24 -8.07 -2.84 -6.25
C ILE A 24 -8.05 -2.19 -4.86
N ASN A 25 -9.10 -2.41 -4.06
CA ASN A 25 -9.20 -1.89 -2.70
C ASN A 25 -8.64 -2.90 -1.70
N ARG A 26 -7.32 -3.05 -1.69
CA ARG A 26 -6.64 -4.06 -0.91
C ARG A 26 -5.23 -3.61 -0.53
N ALA A 27 -4.76 -3.98 0.65
CA ALA A 27 -3.38 -3.77 1.07
C ALA A 27 -2.48 -4.90 0.56
N VAL A 28 -1.20 -4.63 0.37
CA VAL A 28 -0.22 -5.68 0.06
C VAL A 28 0.27 -6.31 1.36
N CYS A 29 0.26 -7.63 1.45
CA CYS A 29 0.76 -8.38 2.59
C CYS A 29 1.24 -9.78 2.16
N SER A 30 1.96 -10.49 3.03
CA SER A 30 2.56 -11.80 2.70
C SER A 30 1.55 -12.93 2.50
N GLN A 31 0.35 -12.83 3.08
CA GLN A 31 -0.70 -13.85 3.00
C GLN A 31 -2.08 -13.20 2.95
N ALA A 32 -2.97 -13.72 2.10
CA ALA A 32 -4.31 -13.19 1.97
C ALA A 32 -5.09 -13.20 3.30
N GLY A 33 -5.77 -12.10 3.61
CA GLY A 33 -6.50 -11.96 4.86
C GLY A 33 -7.00 -10.55 5.12
N GLN A 34 -6.99 -10.18 6.39
CA GLN A 34 -7.39 -8.87 6.88
C GLN A 34 -6.23 -8.30 7.70
N MET A 35 -6.01 -7.00 7.62
CA MET A 35 -4.98 -6.33 8.43
C MET A 35 -5.48 -5.00 9.01
N PRO A 36 -5.03 -4.65 10.23
CA PRO A 36 -5.40 -3.39 10.85
C PRO A 36 -4.68 -2.22 10.18
N PHE A 37 -5.46 -1.20 9.83
CA PHE A 37 -5.02 0.08 9.30
C PHE A 37 -5.48 1.21 10.21
N VAL A 38 -4.76 2.32 10.15
CA VAL A 38 -5.10 3.58 10.82
C VAL A 38 -4.84 4.74 9.87
N GLY A 39 -5.38 5.90 10.20
CA GLY A 39 -5.11 7.14 9.51
C GLY A 39 -6.02 7.41 8.31
N GLU A 40 -5.76 8.56 7.68
CA GLU A 40 -6.51 9.04 6.54
C GLU A 40 -5.61 9.72 5.50
N GLY A 41 -6.13 9.85 4.28
CA GLY A 41 -5.41 10.49 3.19
C GLY A 41 -4.10 9.79 2.87
N ALA A 42 -3.09 10.56 2.49
CA ALA A 42 -1.76 10.04 2.18
C ALA A 42 -1.04 9.42 3.39
N SER A 43 -1.54 9.61 4.61
CA SER A 43 -0.91 9.12 5.84
C SER A 43 -1.57 7.86 6.42
N ALA A 44 -2.46 7.22 5.67
CA ALA A 44 -3.08 5.97 6.09
C ALA A 44 -2.09 4.81 5.93
N ALA A 45 -1.90 4.03 6.99
CA ALA A 45 -0.87 3.00 7.01
C ALA A 45 -1.31 1.76 7.81
N SER A 46 -0.61 0.65 7.60
CA SER A 46 -0.77 -0.54 8.42
C SER A 46 -0.26 -0.27 9.84
N LEU A 47 -1.04 -0.66 10.84
CA LEU A 47 -0.62 -0.58 12.24
C LEU A 47 0.66 -1.39 12.52
N ALA A 48 0.90 -2.46 11.77
CA ALA A 48 2.08 -3.32 11.93
C ALA A 48 3.39 -2.65 11.46
N LEU A 49 3.30 -1.63 10.61
CA LEU A 49 4.44 -0.91 10.05
C LEU A 49 4.76 0.40 10.80
N LEU A 50 3.88 0.82 11.70
CA LEU A 50 4.03 2.07 12.45
C LEU A 50 4.70 1.82 13.81
N ASP A 51 5.90 2.36 13.98
CA ASP A 51 6.47 2.54 15.32
C ASP A 51 5.77 3.69 16.07
N SER A 52 6.05 3.82 17.37
CA SER A 52 5.42 4.84 18.23
C SER A 52 5.70 6.28 17.77
N LYS A 53 6.88 6.55 17.20
CA LYS A 53 7.30 7.87 16.73
C LYS A 53 6.59 8.24 15.42
N ARG A 54 6.47 7.30 14.49
CA ARG A 54 5.68 7.46 13.24
C ARG A 54 4.21 7.63 13.57
N MET A 55 3.67 6.81 14.46
CA MET A 55 2.29 6.94 14.93
C MET A 55 2.02 8.34 15.49
N GLU A 56 2.89 8.85 16.37
CA GLU A 56 2.74 10.21 16.91
C GLU A 56 2.82 11.27 15.82
N THR A 57 3.70 11.09 14.83
CA THR A 57 3.91 12.07 13.75
C THR A 57 2.71 12.11 12.80
N LEU A 58 2.28 10.96 12.30
CA LEU A 58 1.18 10.88 11.33
C LEU A 58 -0.16 11.24 11.96
N SER A 59 -0.41 10.80 13.21
CA SER A 59 -1.68 11.06 13.90
C SER A 59 -1.98 12.53 14.19
N LYS A 60 -0.98 13.43 14.11
CA LYS A 60 -1.17 14.88 14.21
C LYS A 60 -2.11 15.43 13.13
N GLY A 61 -2.12 14.80 11.95
CA GLY A 61 -2.99 15.17 10.83
C GLY A 61 -4.33 14.44 10.80
N TRP A 62 -4.52 13.41 11.63
CA TRP A 62 -5.72 12.57 11.59
C TRP A 62 -6.84 13.14 12.43
N SER A 63 -8.03 13.19 11.85
CA SER A 63 -9.26 13.38 12.61
C SER A 63 -9.52 12.19 13.54
N GLU A 64 -10.29 12.44 14.61
CA GLU A 64 -10.56 11.46 15.68
C GLU A 64 -11.08 10.11 15.14
N LYS A 65 -11.91 10.17 14.10
CA LYS A 65 -12.47 8.99 13.42
C LYS A 65 -11.40 8.01 12.95
N TRP A 66 -10.29 8.52 12.41
CA TRP A 66 -9.24 7.71 11.77
C TRP A 66 -8.09 7.34 12.70
N ARG A 67 -8.18 7.73 13.97
CA ARG A 67 -7.28 7.25 15.04
C ARG A 67 -7.66 5.85 15.52
N THR A 68 -8.91 5.45 15.31
CA THR A 68 -9.36 4.09 15.59
C THR A 68 -8.98 3.16 14.45
N PRO A 69 -8.35 2.00 14.73
CA PRO A 69 -8.02 1.04 13.69
C PRO A 69 -9.27 0.53 12.95
N TYR A 70 -9.14 0.39 11.64
CA TYR A 70 -10.12 -0.26 10.77
C TYR A 70 -9.48 -1.43 10.03
N SER A 71 -10.29 -2.40 9.61
CA SER A 71 -9.82 -3.58 8.90
C SER A 71 -9.84 -3.33 7.39
N VAL A 72 -8.76 -3.70 6.71
CA VAL A 72 -8.70 -3.74 5.25
C VAL A 72 -8.36 -5.15 4.79
N GLU A 73 -8.91 -5.56 3.65
CA GLU A 73 -8.45 -6.76 2.98
C GLU A 73 -6.97 -6.60 2.61
N CYS A 74 -6.23 -7.70 2.65
CA CYS A 74 -4.87 -7.73 2.17
C CYS A 74 -4.57 -9.02 1.38
N SER A 75 -3.63 -8.98 0.44
CA SER A 75 -3.09 -10.15 -0.24
C SER A 75 -1.69 -9.91 -0.79
N PRO A 76 -0.95 -10.96 -1.17
CA PRO A 76 0.25 -10.84 -1.99
C PRO A 76 0.04 -9.97 -3.22
N LEU A 77 1.04 -9.18 -3.59
CA LEU A 77 1.00 -8.36 -4.80
C LEU A 77 0.92 -9.25 -6.05
N GLN A 78 1.56 -10.42 -6.05
CA GLN A 78 1.44 -11.40 -7.12
C GLN A 78 -0.02 -11.76 -7.43
N ASP A 79 -0.85 -11.93 -6.42
CA ASP A 79 -2.27 -12.26 -6.60
C ASP A 79 -3.03 -11.11 -7.28
N MET A 80 -2.64 -9.88 -6.99
CA MET A 80 -3.24 -8.67 -7.57
C MET A 80 -2.76 -8.39 -9.00
N LEU A 81 -1.56 -8.87 -9.36
CA LEU A 81 -1.05 -8.83 -10.73
C LEU A 81 -1.81 -9.81 -11.64
N GLY A 82 -2.42 -10.87 -11.07
CA GLY A 82 -3.20 -11.85 -11.82
C GLY A 82 -2.38 -12.51 -12.93
N ASP A 83 -2.92 -12.52 -14.14
CA ASP A 83 -2.27 -13.13 -15.32
C ASP A 83 -1.27 -12.21 -16.04
N LEU A 84 -0.94 -11.05 -15.48
CA LEU A 84 0.04 -10.16 -16.08
C LEU A 84 1.42 -10.83 -16.09
N THR A 85 2.00 -10.98 -17.28
CA THR A 85 3.37 -11.49 -17.45
C THR A 85 4.41 -10.37 -17.57
N ARG A 86 3.96 -9.12 -17.72
CA ARG A 86 4.83 -7.95 -17.88
C ARG A 86 4.23 -6.69 -17.25
N VAL A 87 5.06 -5.95 -16.55
CA VAL A 87 4.79 -4.62 -15.99
C VAL A 87 5.90 -3.68 -16.46
N ASP A 88 5.57 -2.69 -17.28
CA ASP A 88 6.57 -1.74 -17.77
C ASP A 88 7.03 -0.75 -16.68
N LEU A 89 6.14 -0.39 -15.77
CA LEU A 89 6.42 0.52 -14.66
C LEU A 89 5.63 0.10 -13.43
N LEU A 90 6.35 -0.16 -12.34
CA LEU A 90 5.81 -0.41 -11.01
C LEU A 90 6.22 0.73 -10.09
N ILE A 91 5.25 1.37 -9.43
CA ILE A 91 5.48 2.43 -8.45
C ILE A 91 4.96 1.91 -7.11
N ILE A 92 5.80 1.94 -6.09
CA ILE A 92 5.47 1.48 -4.73
C ILE A 92 5.76 2.62 -3.75
N ASP A 93 4.74 2.96 -3.00
CA ASP A 93 4.74 3.96 -1.92
C ASP A 93 3.71 3.42 -0.91
N ASN A 94 4.17 2.76 0.15
CA ASN A 94 3.29 2.07 1.09
C ASN A 94 3.70 2.25 2.55
N GLU A 95 4.28 3.40 2.86
CA GLU A 95 4.56 3.85 4.23
C GLU A 95 5.45 2.87 5.01
N GLY A 96 6.50 2.34 4.35
CA GLY A 96 7.52 1.49 4.98
C GLY A 96 7.36 -0.02 4.73
N GLY A 97 6.39 -0.43 3.92
CA GLY A 97 6.14 -1.84 3.57
C GLY A 97 6.71 -2.25 2.21
N GLU A 98 7.62 -1.48 1.62
CA GLU A 98 7.96 -1.56 0.20
C GLU A 98 8.69 -2.88 -0.10
N PHE A 99 9.59 -3.27 0.81
CA PHE A 99 10.31 -4.54 0.75
C PHE A 99 9.34 -5.73 0.82
N ASP A 100 8.39 -5.71 1.75
CA ASP A 100 7.40 -6.77 1.89
C ASP A 100 6.56 -6.91 0.62
N ALA A 101 6.15 -5.78 0.03
CA ALA A 101 5.41 -5.79 -1.23
C ALA A 101 6.19 -6.44 -2.37
N LEU A 102 7.46 -6.07 -2.55
CA LEU A 102 8.34 -6.67 -3.56
C LEU A 102 8.60 -8.16 -3.30
N SER A 103 8.72 -8.56 -2.03
CA SER A 103 8.96 -9.96 -1.66
C SER A 103 7.82 -10.90 -2.04
N THR A 104 6.63 -10.34 -2.27
CA THR A 104 5.45 -11.10 -2.67
C THR A 104 5.30 -11.30 -4.17
N ILE A 105 6.18 -10.75 -5.00
CA ILE A 105 6.15 -10.89 -6.47
C ILE A 105 7.00 -12.08 -6.91
N ASP A 106 6.46 -12.92 -7.78
CA ASP A 106 7.22 -13.94 -8.49
C ASP A 106 7.82 -13.33 -9.78
N PHE A 107 9.03 -12.80 -9.67
CA PHE A 107 9.75 -12.20 -10.80
C PHE A 107 10.15 -13.21 -11.89
N GLY A 108 10.01 -14.53 -11.63
CA GLY A 108 10.12 -15.56 -12.66
C GLY A 108 8.88 -15.63 -13.57
N LYS A 109 7.71 -15.20 -13.08
CA LYS A 109 6.44 -15.15 -13.83
C LYS A 109 6.14 -13.78 -14.41
N VAL A 110 6.51 -12.72 -13.71
CA VAL A 110 6.21 -11.34 -14.11
C VAL A 110 7.48 -10.55 -14.34
N GLN A 111 7.70 -10.10 -15.58
CA GLN A 111 8.80 -9.21 -15.90
C GLN A 111 8.44 -7.76 -15.54
N VAL A 112 9.15 -7.17 -14.57
CA VAL A 112 9.04 -5.74 -14.25
C VAL A 112 10.24 -4.99 -14.84
N ARG A 113 10.00 -3.96 -15.66
CA ARG A 113 11.09 -3.22 -16.32
C ARG A 113 11.68 -2.10 -15.48
N VAL A 114 10.83 -1.33 -14.84
CA VAL A 114 11.22 -0.20 -13.98
C VAL A 114 10.43 -0.28 -12.69
N VAL A 115 11.14 -0.19 -11.57
CA VAL A 115 10.54 -0.05 -10.24
C VAL A 115 10.93 1.31 -9.70
N ILE A 116 9.94 2.07 -9.24
CA ILE A 116 10.12 3.30 -8.47
C ILE A 116 9.60 3.02 -7.07
N ILE A 117 10.42 3.30 -6.07
CA ILE A 117 10.14 3.01 -4.68
C ILE A 117 10.30 4.32 -3.91
N GLU A 118 9.33 4.65 -3.08
CA GLU A 118 9.44 5.74 -2.11
C GLU A 118 10.44 5.33 -1.02
N GLU A 119 11.42 6.20 -0.74
CA GLU A 119 12.38 5.97 0.34
C GLU A 119 12.01 6.87 1.50
N ASP A 120 11.48 6.27 2.57
CA ASP A 120 11.29 6.99 3.81
C ASP A 120 12.64 7.29 4.48
N ARG A 121 12.87 8.58 4.75
CA ARG A 121 14.08 9.08 5.41
C ARG A 121 14.25 8.57 6.83
N SER A 122 13.24 7.97 7.46
CA SER A 122 13.36 7.35 8.78
C SER A 122 14.25 6.10 8.79
N CYS A 123 14.51 5.48 7.64
CA CYS A 123 15.30 4.24 7.51
C CYS A 123 16.82 4.44 7.30
N ARG A 124 17.38 5.61 7.66
CA ARG A 124 18.84 5.76 7.69
C ARG A 124 19.40 5.07 8.92
N ARG A 125 20.15 3.97 8.73
CA ARG A 125 21.11 3.50 9.73
C ARG A 125 22.20 4.56 9.87
N GLU A 126 22.35 5.11 11.07
CA GLU A 126 23.57 5.80 11.49
C GLU A 126 24.77 4.84 11.50
#